data_AF-A0A8C6YTR6-F1
#
_entry.id   AF-A0A8C6YTR6-F1
#
_cell.length_a   1.000
_cell.length_b   1.000
_cell.length_c   1.000
_cell.angle_alpha   90.00
_cell.angle_beta   90.00
_cell.angle_gamma   90.00
#
_symmetry.space_group_name_H-M   'P 1'
#
loop_
_entity.id
_entity.type
_entity.pdbx_description
1 polymer ?
#
loop_
_entity_poly.entity_id
_entity_poly.type
_entity_poly.pdbx_seq_one_letter_code
_entity_poly.pdbx_strand_id
1 'polypeptide(L)' 'MAPKGRGRSRLPAPLPADMVLRDTEGNAWRLGRQLGQGGFGLIYLGNAPLKLLPELHV' A
#
# COMPACT_ATOMS: atom_id res chain seq x y z
N MET A 1 22.99 -23.03 20.61
CA MET A 1 22.10 -22.02 21.23
C MET A 1 21.13 -21.50 20.18
N ALA A 2 19.84 -21.38 20.48
CA ALA A 2 18.87 -20.71 19.59
C ALA A 2 19.08 -19.17 19.67
N PRO A 3 18.94 -18.42 18.56
CA PRO A 3 19.19 -16.98 18.56
C PRO A 3 18.27 -16.27 19.59
N LYS A 4 18.88 -15.61 20.59
CA LYS A 4 18.18 -14.73 21.52
C LYS A 4 17.90 -13.41 20.82
N GLY A 5 16.64 -13.24 20.43
CA GLY A 5 16.13 -11.99 19.87
C GLY A 5 15.21 -12.31 18.71
N ARG A 6 13.90 -12.39 18.98
CA ARG A 6 12.92 -12.14 17.92
C ARG A 6 13.20 -10.73 17.44
N GLY A 7 14.00 -10.60 16.39
CA GLY A 7 14.01 -9.40 15.57
C GLY A 7 12.57 -9.26 15.12
N ARG A 8 11.79 -8.43 15.83
CA ARG A 8 10.46 -8.04 15.37
C ARG A 8 10.71 -7.53 13.95
N SER A 9 10.18 -8.24 12.95
CA SER A 9 10.26 -7.78 11.57
C SER A 9 9.87 -6.31 11.59
N ARG A 10 10.83 -5.43 11.29
CA ARG A 10 10.57 -4.00 11.38
C ARG A 10 9.61 -3.71 10.24
N LEU A 11 8.39 -3.34 10.59
CA LEU A 11 7.44 -2.89 9.60
C LEU A 11 8.05 -1.72 8.81
N PRO A 12 7.70 -1.59 7.53
CA PRO A 12 8.08 -0.41 6.76
C PRO A 12 7.54 0.85 7.43
N ALA A 13 8.20 1.98 7.18
CA ALA A 13 7.64 3.27 7.55
C ALA A 13 6.27 3.47 6.88
N PRO A 14 5.34 4.18 7.52
CA PRO A 14 4.06 4.53 6.90
C PRO A 14 4.24 5.25 5.57
N LEU A 15 3.32 4.97 4.64
CA LEU A 15 3.27 5.65 3.36
C LEU A 15 2.68 7.06 3.56
N PRO A 16 3.08 8.04 2.74
CA PRO A 16 2.48 9.36 2.78
C PRO A 16 0.96 9.31 2.54
N ALA A 17 0.23 10.21 3.20
CA ALA A 17 -1.19 10.42 2.93
C ALA A 17 -1.39 10.84 1.47
N ASP A 18 -2.52 10.42 0.88
CA ASP A 18 -2.93 10.73 -0.50
C ASP A 18 -1.96 10.25 -1.59
N MET A 19 -0.96 9.41 -1.25
CA MET A 19 -0.08 8.80 -2.22
C MET A 19 -0.90 7.98 -3.24
N VAL A 20 -0.58 8.15 -4.52
CA VAL A 20 -1.20 7.38 -5.60
C VAL A 20 -0.35 6.15 -5.91
N LEU A 21 -0.93 4.97 -5.70
CA LEU A 21 -0.32 3.69 -6.04
C LEU A 21 -0.92 3.16 -7.35
N ARG A 22 -0.12 2.42 -8.12
CA ARG A 22 -0.61 1.66 -9.28
C ARG A 22 -0.67 0.18 -8.92
N ASP A 23 -1.79 -0.47 -9.21
CA ASP A 23 -1.89 -1.92 -9.09
C ASP A 23 -1.32 -2.63 -10.33
N THR A 24 -1.35 -3.96 -10.31
CA THR A 24 -0.85 -4.81 -11.40
C THR A 24 -1.73 -4.80 -12.65
N GLU A 25 -2.96 -4.31 -12.55
CA GLU A 25 -3.89 -4.15 -13.68
C GLU A 25 -3.79 -2.74 -14.31
N GLY A 26 -2.95 -1.87 -13.74
CA GLY A 26 -2.74 -0.51 -14.19
C GLY A 26 -3.69 0.53 -13.57
N ASN A 27 -4.57 0.14 -12.65
CA ASN A 27 -5.43 1.09 -11.98
C ASN A 27 -4.65 1.94 -10.97
N ALA A 28 -5.05 3.21 -10.84
CA ALA A 28 -4.45 4.16 -9.90
C ALA A 28 -5.33 4.34 -8.66
N TRP A 29 -4.77 4.10 -7.48
CA TRP A 29 -5.44 4.13 -6.18
C TRP A 29 -4.89 5.25 -5.31
N ARG A 30 -5.74 6.15 -4.81
CA ARG A 30 -5.32 7.15 -3.82
C ARG A 30 -5.43 6.57 -2.41
N LEU A 31 -4.31 6.53 -1.70
CA LEU A 31 -4.23 6.13 -0.30
C LEU A 31 -5.05 7.05 0.60
N GLY A 32 -5.96 6.47 1.36
CA GLY A 32 -6.65 7.11 2.48
C GLY A 32 -5.95 6.87 3.81
N ARG A 33 -6.69 7.03 4.91
CA ARG A 33 -6.14 6.82 6.26
C ARG A 33 -5.66 5.38 6.49
N GLN A 34 -4.62 5.23 7.31
CA GLN A 34 -4.20 3.92 7.81
C GLN A 34 -5.30 3.33 8.70
N LEU A 35 -5.61 2.06 8.50
CA LEU A 35 -6.59 1.30 9.30
C LEU A 35 -5.89 0.42 10.34
N GLY A 36 -4.66 -0.02 10.08
CA GLY A 36 -3.92 -0.86 11.01
C GLY A 36 -2.55 -1.31 10.50
N GLN A 37 -1.95 -2.22 11.24
CA GLN A 37 -0.64 -2.83 10.94
C GLN A 37 -0.67 -4.32 11.32
N GLY A 38 -0.22 -5.17 10.39
CA GLY A 38 -0.05 -6.61 10.60
C GLY A 38 1.39 -6.98 10.96
N GLY A 39 1.73 -8.27 10.97
CA GLY A 39 3.09 -8.73 11.27
C GLY A 39 4.13 -8.42 10.19
N PHE A 40 3.70 -8.09 8.98
CA PHE A 40 4.55 -7.89 7.80
C PHE A 40 4.14 -6.71 6.91
N GLY A 41 3.14 -5.92 7.30
CA GLY A 41 2.64 -4.86 6.43
C GLY A 41 1.68 -3.90 7.13
N LEU A 42 1.33 -2.85 6.40
CA LEU A 42 0.42 -1.78 6.81
C LEU A 42 -0.88 -1.87 6.00
N ILE A 43 -2.02 -1.55 6.62
CA ILE A 43 -3.34 -1.61 5.99
C ILE A 43 -3.87 -0.19 5.88
N TYR A 44 -4.27 0.20 4.67
CA TYR A 44 -4.84 1.51 4.39
C TYR A 44 -6.18 1.40 3.68
N LEU A 45 -7.01 2.43 3.84
CA LEU A 45 -8.19 2.61 3.02
C LEU A 45 -7.77 2.95 1.58
N GLY A 46 -8.26 2.21 0.59
CA GLY A 46 -8.11 2.57 -0.83
C GLY A 46 -9.32 3.35 -1.30
N ASN A 47 -9.12 4.58 -1.78
CA ASN A 47 -10.18 5.32 -2.45
C ASN A 47 -10.33 4.79 -3.89
N ALA A 48 -11.57 4.80 -4.41
CA ALA A 48 -11.92 4.22 -5.72
C ALA A 48 -10.91 4.59 -6.81
N PRO A 49 -10.62 3.66 -7.75
CA PRO A 49 -9.59 3.89 -8.73
C PRO A 49 -9.97 5.09 -9.61
N LEU A 50 -9.05 6.03 -9.75
CA LEU A 50 -9.13 7.01 -10.81
C LEU A 50 -9.00 6.19 -12.09
N LYS A 51 -10.12 5.93 -12.78
CA LYS A 51 -10.09 5.47 -14.16
C LYS A 51 -9.40 6.58 -14.93
N LEU A 52 -8.08 6.45 -15.11
CA LEU A 52 -7.42 7.07 -16.23
C LEU A 52 -8.17 6.50 -17.43
N LEU A 53 -8.95 7.35 -18.10
CA LEU A 53 -9.66 6.98 -19.31
C LEU A 53 -8.65 6.19 -20.17
N PRO A 54 -8.98 4.97 -20.62
CA PRO A 54 -8.08 4.27 -21.51
C PRO A 54 -7.86 5.22 -22.67
N GLU A 55 -6.62 5.68 -22.84
CA GLU A 55 -6.20 6.36 -24.06
C GLU A 55 -6.74 5.52 -25.21
N LEU A 56 -7.61 6.16 -26.00
CA LEU A 56 -8.16 5.63 -27.22
C LEU A 56 -7.01 4.98 -27.98
N HIS A 57 -6.98 3.65 -28.02
CA HIS A 57 -6.14 2.94 -28.96
C HIS A 57 -6.79 3.18 -30.33
N VAL A 58 -6.33 4.25 -30.99
CA VAL A 58 -6.53 4.53 -32.42
C VAL A 58 -5.64 3.60 -33.22
#